data_AF-A0A497KP14-F1
#
_entry.id   AF-A0A497KP14-F1
#
_cell.length_a   1.000
_cell.length_b   1.000
_cell.length_c   1.000
_cell.angle_alpha   90.00
_cell.angle_beta   90.00
_cell.angle_gamma   90.00
#
_symmetry.space_group_name_H-M   'P 1'
#
loop_
_entity.id
_entity.type
_entity.pdbx_description
1 polymer ?
#
loop_
_entity_poly.entity_id
_entity_poly.type
_entity_poly.pdbx_seq_one_letter_code
_entity_poly.pdbx_strand_id
1 'polypeptide(L)'
;MLKQKNSLSSIDISVLCRELNEHLKDYYIENIYQPDVSTLLLKLNKPNAPVKQLIIESGRRVHLTSYSIRRPSKPPVFCSALRKHLLNGRIKKVEQPNFERIIIFQILKSRESFQLVTELFGEGNIILIDGEERILQALSFRKMKDRQIVRGEKFKLPPPSSLNPEKIVFEDLVKQLDGSKKEVVRVLSRVLGIGGVYTEEVLKIAGVEKTLACSELNEVDFKKIYEAVTYLLEKRNNVQPCIVFSSLDEPIDVLPFPLQLYEGFKINYYPTFNEALDEYFTRIVVKEEVKQREEKIKFQLEEQKRILDEQLNKLKELEEIEHKNKLIG
;
A
#
# COMPACT_ATOMS: atom_id res chain seq x y z
N MET A 1 9.29 -17.40 -6.54
CA MET A 1 7.93 -17.12 -7.04
C MET A 1 7.66 -15.63 -6.81
N LEU A 2 7.40 -14.86 -7.87
CA LEU A 2 7.09 -13.43 -7.74
C LEU A 2 5.77 -13.28 -6.98
N LYS A 3 5.81 -12.53 -5.87
CA LYS A 3 4.63 -12.32 -5.03
C LYS A 3 3.84 -11.14 -5.59
N GLN A 4 2.52 -11.29 -5.63
CA GLN A 4 1.62 -10.21 -6.00
C GLN A 4 1.90 -8.95 -5.17
N LYS A 5 2.02 -7.79 -5.83
CA LYS A 5 2.25 -6.52 -5.15
C LYS A 5 1.08 -6.19 -4.24
N ASN A 6 1.38 -6.04 -2.95
CA ASN A 6 0.37 -5.75 -1.95
C ASN A 6 0.37 -4.28 -1.54
N SER A 7 1.51 -3.61 -1.50
CA SER A 7 1.61 -2.20 -1.13
C SER A 7 2.62 -1.44 -1.99
N LEU A 8 2.47 -0.11 -2.02
CA LEU A 8 3.36 0.79 -2.76
C LEU A 8 4.74 0.90 -2.09
N SER A 9 5.79 0.86 -2.91
CA SER A 9 7.17 1.15 -2.50
C SER A 9 7.42 2.66 -2.41
N SER A 10 8.56 3.07 -1.85
CA SER A 10 8.98 4.47 -1.85
C SER A 10 9.20 5.02 -3.28
N ILE A 11 9.69 4.19 -4.21
CA ILE A 11 9.82 4.56 -5.62
C ILE A 11 8.44 4.76 -6.25
N ASP A 12 7.50 3.85 -6.01
CA ASP A 12 6.12 3.99 -6.51
C ASP A 12 5.51 5.31 -6.01
N ILE A 13 5.65 5.58 -4.71
CA ILE A 13 5.14 6.80 -4.07
C ILE A 13 5.80 8.06 -4.65
N SER A 14 7.10 8.03 -4.94
CA SER A 14 7.81 9.19 -5.50
C SER A 14 7.31 9.60 -6.89
N VAL A 15 6.87 8.64 -7.71
CA VAL A 15 6.24 8.90 -9.01
C VAL A 15 4.79 9.35 -8.80
N LEU A 16 4.05 8.61 -7.99
CA LEU A 16 2.66 8.90 -7.69
C LEU A 16 2.46 10.30 -7.08
N CYS A 17 3.32 10.70 -6.14
CA CYS A 17 3.23 12.02 -5.49
C CYS A 17 3.40 13.16 -6.50
N ARG A 18 4.30 13.02 -7.48
CA ARG A 18 4.45 14.02 -8.56
C ARG A 18 3.16 14.14 -9.37
N GLU A 19 2.63 13.00 -9.80
CA GLU A 19 1.39 12.95 -10.58
C GLU A 19 0.18 13.49 -9.78
N LEU A 20 0.02 13.08 -8.53
CA LEU A 20 -1.05 13.57 -7.65
C LEU A 20 -0.90 15.07 -7.36
N ASN A 21 0.32 15.57 -7.16
CA ASN A 21 0.55 16.98 -6.90
C ASN A 21 0.12 17.84 -8.10
N GLU A 22 0.40 17.39 -9.33
CA GLU A 22 -0.07 18.06 -10.54
C GLU A 22 -1.59 17.96 -10.70
N HIS A 23 -2.15 16.77 -10.49
CA HIS A 23 -3.56 16.47 -10.74
C HIS A 23 -4.53 16.98 -9.68
N LEU A 24 -4.09 17.18 -8.44
CA LEU A 24 -4.93 17.56 -7.30
C LEU A 24 -4.72 18.98 -6.82
N LYS A 25 -3.75 19.71 -7.38
CA LYS A 25 -3.50 21.10 -6.97
C LYS A 25 -4.75 21.97 -7.17
N ASP A 26 -5.10 22.65 -6.09
CA ASP A 26 -6.28 23.51 -5.98
C ASP A 26 -7.63 22.80 -6.17
N TYR A 27 -7.67 21.47 -6.07
CA TYR A 27 -8.93 20.76 -5.82
C TYR A 27 -9.38 20.98 -4.37
N TYR A 28 -10.69 21.07 -4.18
CA TYR A 28 -11.35 21.17 -2.89
C TYR A 28 -11.89 19.81 -2.47
N ILE A 29 -11.84 19.53 -1.17
CA ILE A 29 -12.43 18.32 -0.60
C ILE A 29 -13.93 18.54 -0.45
N GLU A 30 -14.70 17.99 -1.39
CA GLU A 30 -16.16 18.09 -1.42
C GLU A 30 -16.79 17.15 -0.40
N ASN A 31 -16.27 15.92 -0.29
CA ASN A 31 -16.74 14.96 0.69
C ASN A 31 -15.65 13.95 1.07
N ILE A 32 -15.82 13.31 2.22
CA ILE A 32 -14.94 12.27 2.74
C ILE A 32 -15.80 11.08 3.11
N TYR A 33 -15.47 9.89 2.65
CA TYR A 33 -16.11 8.64 3.04
C TYR A 33 -15.06 7.70 3.62
N GLN A 34 -15.50 6.72 4.39
CA GLN A 34 -14.67 5.68 4.95
C GLN A 34 -15.32 4.31 4.65
N PRO A 35 -15.06 3.71 3.47
CA PRO A 35 -15.66 2.44 3.06
C PRO A 35 -15.44 1.29 4.04
N ASP A 36 -14.26 1.23 4.64
CA ASP A 36 -13.86 0.22 5.62
C ASP A 36 -12.96 0.83 6.72
N VAL A 37 -12.43 0.00 7.62
CA VAL A 37 -11.64 0.44 8.78
C VAL A 37 -10.30 1.10 8.42
N SER A 38 -9.73 0.80 7.25
CA SER A 38 -8.41 1.25 6.78
C SER A 38 -8.47 2.20 5.58
N THR A 39 -9.62 2.30 4.92
CA THR A 39 -9.78 3.02 3.65
C THR A 39 -10.55 4.33 3.82
N LEU A 40 -10.03 5.42 3.25
CA LEU A 40 -10.74 6.66 2.99
C LEU A 40 -10.97 6.85 1.49
N LEU A 41 -12.08 7.51 1.18
CA LEU A 41 -12.39 7.99 -0.16
C LEU A 41 -12.68 9.49 -0.10
N LEU A 42 -11.81 10.30 -0.70
CA LEU A 42 -12.02 11.74 -0.82
C LEU A 42 -12.68 12.04 -2.16
N LYS A 43 -13.86 12.65 -2.13
CA LYS A 43 -14.49 13.24 -3.30
C LYS A 43 -13.94 14.65 -3.45
N LEU A 44 -13.34 14.93 -4.60
CA LEU A 44 -12.61 16.15 -4.87
C LEU A 44 -13.26 16.90 -6.04
N ASN A 45 -13.49 18.20 -5.88
CA ASN A 45 -14.05 19.05 -6.92
C ASN A 45 -13.16 20.27 -7.19
N LYS A 46 -13.21 20.80 -8.41
CA LYS A 46 -12.57 22.04 -8.79
C LYS A 46 -13.42 22.70 -9.86
N PRO A 47 -13.66 24.02 -9.80
CA PRO A 47 -14.42 24.71 -10.84
C PRO A 47 -13.83 24.44 -12.23
N ASN A 48 -14.70 24.15 -13.21
CA ASN A 48 -14.34 23.84 -14.60
C ASN A 48 -13.40 22.62 -14.77
N ALA A 49 -13.37 21.70 -13.82
CA ALA A 49 -12.62 20.46 -13.92
C ALA A 49 -13.49 19.25 -13.50
N PRO A 50 -13.21 18.04 -14.00
CA PRO A 50 -13.96 16.85 -13.61
C PRO A 50 -13.80 16.57 -12.13
N VAL A 51 -14.87 16.06 -11.51
CA VAL A 51 -14.85 15.52 -10.15
C VAL A 51 -13.89 14.33 -10.13
N LYS A 52 -13.02 14.30 -9.13
CA LYS A 52 -12.07 13.20 -8.91
C LYS A 52 -12.40 12.48 -7.61
N GLN A 53 -12.07 11.20 -7.55
CA GLN A 53 -12.13 10.43 -6.31
C GLN A 53 -10.73 9.91 -6.00
N LEU A 54 -10.27 10.15 -4.78
CA LEU A 54 -8.98 9.67 -4.29
C LEU A 54 -9.24 8.60 -3.24
N ILE A 55 -8.78 7.37 -3.49
CA ILE A 55 -8.78 6.31 -2.49
C ILE A 55 -7.45 6.32 -1.73
N ILE A 56 -7.53 6.17 -0.42
CA ILE A 56 -6.39 6.09 0.50
C ILE A 56 -6.63 4.88 1.39
N GLU A 57 -5.85 3.82 1.22
CA GLU A 57 -5.91 2.62 2.08
C GLU A 57 -4.61 2.54 2.88
N SER A 58 -4.74 2.71 4.20
CA SER A 58 -3.59 2.74 5.11
C SER A 58 -2.73 1.50 4.96
N GLY A 59 -1.41 1.67 4.89
CA GLY A 59 -0.46 0.54 4.79
C GLY A 59 -0.34 -0.04 3.38
N ARG A 60 -1.23 0.34 2.45
CA ARG A 60 -1.38 -0.33 1.17
C ARG A 60 -1.16 0.58 -0.03
N ARG A 61 -2.08 1.52 -0.28
CA ARG A 61 -2.16 2.25 -1.55
C ARG A 61 -2.80 3.63 -1.42
N VAL A 62 -2.47 4.48 -2.39
CA VAL A 62 -3.18 5.73 -2.68
C VAL A 62 -3.27 5.82 -4.20
N HIS A 63 -4.43 6.18 -4.75
CA HIS A 63 -4.56 6.50 -6.17
C HIS A 63 -5.90 7.18 -6.45
N LEU A 64 -6.01 7.83 -7.61
CA LEU A 64 -7.28 8.25 -8.16
C LEU A 64 -8.07 7.02 -8.61
N THR A 65 -9.39 7.10 -8.50
CA THR A 65 -10.27 6.02 -8.94
C THR A 65 -11.45 6.54 -9.74
N SER A 66 -11.75 5.82 -10.82
CA SER A 66 -12.96 6.01 -11.64
C SER A 66 -14.05 5.00 -11.28
N TYR A 67 -13.71 3.95 -10.53
CA TYR A 67 -14.62 2.89 -10.14
C TYR A 67 -15.58 3.32 -9.02
N SER A 68 -16.78 2.75 -9.03
CA SER A 68 -17.77 2.99 -7.99
C SER A 68 -17.42 2.21 -6.72
N ILE A 69 -17.10 2.93 -5.65
CA ILE A 69 -16.84 2.32 -4.33
C ILE A 69 -18.09 2.40 -3.46
N ARG A 70 -18.38 1.31 -2.74
CA ARG A 70 -19.49 1.24 -1.77
C ARG A 70 -19.27 2.27 -0.66
N ARG A 71 -20.31 3.06 -0.38
CA ARG A 71 -20.27 4.10 0.66
C ARG A 71 -21.04 3.61 1.87
N PRO A 72 -20.50 3.74 3.10
CA PRO A 72 -21.24 3.36 4.30
C PRO A 72 -22.46 4.28 4.46
N SER A 73 -23.55 3.76 5.01
CA SER A 73 -24.77 4.53 5.26
C SER A 73 -24.58 5.58 6.37
N LYS A 74 -23.70 5.31 7.35
CA LYS A 74 -23.34 6.25 8.43
C LYS A 74 -21.83 6.48 8.47
N PRO A 75 -21.36 7.74 8.53
CA PRO A 75 -19.94 8.02 8.61
C PRO A 75 -19.39 7.62 9.99
N PRO A 76 -18.29 6.84 10.05
CA PRO A 76 -17.61 6.56 11.31
C PRO A 76 -17.11 7.83 12.02
N VAL A 77 -16.72 7.70 13.30
CA VAL A 77 -16.22 8.82 14.12
C VAL A 77 -14.99 9.50 13.49
N PHE A 78 -14.05 8.70 12.97
CA PHE A 78 -12.86 9.19 12.29
C PHE A 78 -13.23 10.03 11.06
N CYS A 79 -14.06 9.48 10.16
CA CYS A 79 -14.59 10.19 9.00
C CYS A 79 -15.29 11.50 9.37
N SER A 80 -16.09 11.51 10.44
CA SER A 80 -16.81 12.70 10.90
C SER A 80 -15.85 13.79 11.40
N ALA A 81 -14.79 13.40 12.11
CA ALA A 81 -13.74 14.32 12.53
C ALA A 81 -13.00 14.93 11.33
N LEU A 82 -12.60 14.10 10.35
CA LEU A 82 -11.98 14.61 9.13
C LEU A 82 -12.89 15.60 8.41
N ARG A 83 -14.19 15.31 8.28
CA ARG A 83 -15.13 16.22 7.63
C ARG A 83 -15.21 17.59 8.32
N LYS A 84 -15.22 17.62 9.66
CA LYS A 84 -15.22 18.87 10.44
C LYS A 84 -14.04 19.77 10.05
N HIS A 85 -12.85 19.19 9.91
CA HIS A 85 -11.62 19.95 9.65
C HIS A 85 -11.37 20.20 8.15
N LEU A 86 -11.64 19.22 7.29
CA LEU A 86 -11.13 19.20 5.91
C LEU A 86 -12.17 19.53 4.83
N LEU A 87 -13.47 19.45 5.10
CA LEU A 87 -14.47 19.80 4.08
C LEU A 87 -14.29 21.24 3.59
N ASN A 88 -14.39 21.41 2.27
CA ASN A 88 -14.10 22.65 1.53
C ASN A 88 -12.64 23.14 1.70
N GLY A 89 -11.76 22.31 2.26
CA GLY A 89 -10.32 22.56 2.27
C GLY A 89 -9.74 22.34 0.88
N ARG A 90 -8.83 23.23 0.48
CA ARG A 90 -8.14 23.20 -0.81
C ARG A 90 -6.81 22.48 -0.67
N ILE A 91 -6.59 21.43 -1.47
CA ILE A 91 -5.32 20.73 -1.56
C ILE A 91 -4.29 21.66 -2.20
N LYS A 92 -3.20 21.91 -1.47
CA LYS A 92 -2.11 22.81 -1.86
C LYS A 92 -0.91 22.09 -2.43
N LYS A 93 -0.57 20.96 -1.82
CA LYS A 93 0.60 20.19 -2.18
C LYS A 93 0.38 18.73 -1.80
N VAL A 94 0.91 17.84 -2.62
CA VAL A 94 1.09 16.43 -2.27
C VAL A 94 2.57 16.15 -2.32
N GLU A 95 3.13 15.58 -1.26
CA GLU A 95 4.57 15.33 -1.20
C GLU A 95 4.91 14.05 -0.44
N GLN A 96 6.09 13.52 -0.75
CA GLN A 96 6.71 12.41 -0.06
C GLN A 96 7.86 12.95 0.80
N PRO A 97 7.82 12.80 2.14
CA PRO A 97 8.92 13.21 2.99
C PRO A 97 10.05 12.17 2.95
N ASN A 98 11.29 12.63 2.78
CA ASN A 98 12.53 11.84 2.95
C ASN A 98 12.60 10.50 2.19
N PHE A 99 11.90 10.38 1.06
CA PHE A 99 11.80 9.11 0.30
C PHE A 99 11.17 7.95 1.12
N GLU A 100 10.43 8.27 2.18
CA GLU A 100 9.75 7.27 3.01
C GLU A 100 8.45 6.82 2.36
N ARG A 101 7.87 5.72 2.85
CA ARG A 101 6.55 5.24 2.42
C ARG A 101 5.41 6.02 3.08
N ILE A 102 5.46 7.34 2.93
CA ILE A 102 4.53 8.30 3.51
C ILE A 102 4.10 9.29 2.43
N ILE A 103 2.82 9.67 2.43
CA ILE A 103 2.28 10.75 1.59
C ILE A 103 1.68 11.80 2.50
N ILE A 104 2.05 13.07 2.28
CA ILE A 104 1.52 14.22 3.01
C ILE A 104 0.71 15.08 2.04
N PHE A 105 -0.58 15.24 2.33
CA PHE A 105 -1.44 16.22 1.67
C PHE A 105 -1.48 17.49 2.50
N GLN A 106 -0.96 18.59 1.98
CA GLN A 106 -1.11 19.91 2.58
C GLN A 106 -2.44 20.52 2.14
N ILE A 107 -3.28 20.90 3.09
CA ILE A 107 -4.66 21.34 2.86
C ILE A 107 -4.86 22.69 3.53
N LEU A 108 -5.38 23.67 2.80
CA LEU A 108 -5.70 25.01 3.31
C LEU A 108 -7.22 25.18 3.36
N LYS A 109 -7.76 25.51 4.53
CA LYS A 109 -9.18 25.83 4.71
C LYS A 109 -9.31 27.19 5.39
N SER A 110 -9.91 28.15 4.69
CA SER A 110 -9.99 29.53 5.14
C SER A 110 -8.60 30.11 5.46
N ARG A 111 -8.25 30.27 6.73
CA ARG A 111 -6.92 30.73 7.22
C ARG A 111 -6.14 29.65 7.99
N GLU A 112 -6.70 28.44 8.08
CA GLU A 112 -6.09 27.32 8.81
C GLU A 112 -5.41 26.37 7.82
N SER A 113 -4.23 25.90 8.21
CA SER A 113 -3.48 24.87 7.48
C SER A 113 -3.63 23.53 8.17
N PHE A 114 -3.80 22.48 7.39
CA PHE A 114 -3.89 21.10 7.85
C PHE A 114 -2.98 20.22 7.02
N GLN A 115 -2.54 19.12 7.61
CA GLN A 115 -1.85 18.04 6.89
C GLN A 115 -2.60 16.73 7.11
N LEU A 116 -2.87 16.02 6.01
CA LEU A 116 -3.33 14.63 6.06
C LEU A 116 -2.13 13.74 5.70
N VAL A 117 -1.59 13.05 6.70
CA VAL A 117 -0.45 12.16 6.57
C VAL A 117 -0.95 10.73 6.42
N THR A 118 -0.48 10.04 5.38
CA THR A 118 -0.81 8.63 5.13
C THR A 118 0.46 7.81 5.21
N GLU A 119 0.47 6.81 6.07
CA GLU A 119 1.57 5.85 6.22
C GLU A 119 1.23 4.55 5.47
N LEU A 120 2.10 4.16 4.53
CA LEU A 120 1.93 3.04 3.60
C LEU A 120 2.87 1.86 3.91
N PHE A 121 3.18 1.67 5.20
CA PHE A 121 4.03 0.60 5.70
C PHE A 121 3.42 -0.06 6.94
N GLY A 122 3.76 -1.34 7.17
CA GLY A 122 3.18 -2.12 8.27
C GLY A 122 1.66 -2.16 8.17
N GLU A 123 0.97 -1.92 9.29
CA GLU A 123 -0.49 -1.76 9.34
C GLU A 123 -0.97 -0.40 8.80
N GLY A 124 -0.04 0.55 8.58
CA GLY A 124 -0.33 1.89 8.13
C GLY A 124 -1.05 2.77 9.16
N ASN A 125 -1.27 4.02 8.76
CA ASN A 125 -2.08 4.98 9.52
C ASN A 125 -2.53 6.12 8.61
N ILE A 126 -3.60 6.81 8.99
CA ILE A 126 -3.98 8.10 8.41
C ILE A 126 -4.15 9.08 9.55
N ILE A 127 -3.40 10.18 9.52
CA ILE A 127 -3.23 11.10 10.63
C ILE A 127 -3.54 12.51 10.14
N LEU A 128 -4.44 13.20 10.83
CA LEU A 128 -4.76 14.59 10.62
C LEU A 128 -3.98 15.46 11.61
N ILE A 129 -3.29 16.45 11.09
CA ILE A 129 -2.44 17.38 11.83
C ILE A 129 -2.91 18.81 11.53
N ASP A 130 -2.86 19.69 12.53
CA ASP A 130 -3.14 21.12 12.38
C ASP A 130 -1.90 21.95 11.96
N GLY A 131 -2.08 23.27 11.88
CA GLY A 131 -1.03 24.21 11.49
C GLY A 131 0.06 24.41 12.55
N GLU A 132 -0.13 23.92 13.77
CA GLU A 132 0.89 23.91 14.85
C GLU A 132 1.60 22.56 14.94
N GLU A 133 1.44 21.72 13.93
CA GLU A 133 1.96 20.35 13.85
C GLU A 133 1.39 19.42 14.93
N ARG A 134 0.23 19.71 15.52
CA ARG A 134 -0.39 18.86 16.54
C ARG A 134 -1.37 17.87 15.92
N ILE A 135 -1.37 16.65 16.45
CA ILE A 135 -2.24 15.57 15.98
C ILE A 135 -3.67 15.86 16.45
N LEU A 136 -4.58 16.08 15.50
CA LEU A 136 -6.00 16.25 15.78
C LEU A 136 -6.73 14.91 15.84
N GLN A 137 -6.41 14.01 14.91
CA GLN A 137 -7.06 12.72 14.77
C GLN A 137 -6.16 11.72 14.06
N ALA A 138 -6.30 10.42 14.37
CA ALA A 138 -5.65 9.33 13.64
C ALA A 138 -6.61 8.14 13.46
N LEU A 139 -6.41 7.31 12.44
CA LEU A 139 -7.08 6.01 12.34
C LEU A 139 -6.75 5.15 13.56
N SER A 140 -5.48 5.17 13.97
CA SER A 140 -4.99 4.46 15.15
C SER A 140 -4.08 5.37 15.96
N PHE A 141 -4.48 5.64 17.21
CA PHE A 141 -3.60 6.27 18.20
C PHE A 141 -2.66 5.22 18.79
N ARG A 142 -1.36 5.51 18.81
CA ARG A 142 -0.32 4.55 19.21
C ARG A 142 0.76 5.24 20.03
N LYS A 143 1.12 4.62 21.15
CA LYS A 143 2.31 4.98 21.91
C LYS A 143 3.45 4.04 21.51
N MET A 144 4.48 4.57 20.85
CA MET A 144 5.65 3.79 20.42
C MET A 144 6.90 4.34 21.10
N LYS A 145 7.98 3.55 21.10
CA LYS A 145 9.26 3.94 21.71
C LYS A 145 9.82 5.23 21.09
N ASP A 146 9.82 5.30 19.76
CA ASP A 146 10.50 6.39 19.03
C ASP A 146 9.61 7.60 18.74
N ARG A 147 8.27 7.42 18.75
CA ARG A 147 7.30 8.51 18.57
C ARG A 147 5.94 8.19 19.17
N GLN A 148 5.17 9.23 19.44
CA GLN A 148 3.83 9.13 19.99
C GLN A 148 2.83 9.65 18.96
N ILE A 149 1.87 8.82 18.55
CA ILE A 149 0.72 9.25 17.75
C ILE A 149 -0.47 9.34 18.71
N VAL A 150 -0.57 10.49 19.38
CA VAL A 150 -1.58 10.77 20.42
C VAL A 150 -2.18 12.14 20.15
N ARG A 151 -3.49 12.29 20.40
CA ARG A 151 -4.20 13.55 20.19
C ARG A 151 -3.58 14.68 21.01
N GLY A 152 -3.37 15.83 20.38
CA GLY A 152 -2.80 17.04 20.97
C GLY A 152 -1.27 17.10 20.99
N GLU A 153 -0.60 15.96 20.80
CA GLU A 153 0.86 15.91 20.73
C GLU A 153 1.38 16.42 19.39
N LYS A 154 2.61 16.95 19.37
CA LYS A 154 3.29 17.30 18.12
C LYS A 154 3.63 16.05 17.32
N PHE A 155 3.22 16.04 16.06
CA PHE A 155 3.52 14.98 15.12
C PHE A 155 5.02 14.90 14.84
N LYS A 156 5.52 13.68 14.74
CA LYS A 156 6.88 13.39 14.29
C LYS A 156 6.83 12.29 13.25
N LEU A 157 7.59 12.48 12.17
CA LEU A 157 7.88 11.41 11.22
C LEU A 157 8.54 10.22 11.94
N PRO A 158 8.39 8.99 11.42
CA PRO A 158 9.15 7.87 11.95
C PRO A 158 10.66 8.16 11.82
N PRO A 159 11.50 7.63 12.73
CA PRO A 159 12.94 7.76 12.58
C PRO A 159 13.37 7.15 11.23
N PRO A 160 14.31 7.78 10.50
CA PRO A 160 14.81 7.23 9.24
C PRO A 160 15.32 5.81 9.45
N SER A 161 14.80 4.87 8.68
CA SER A 161 15.18 3.45 8.77
C SER A 161 16.21 3.04 7.70
N SER A 162 16.42 3.91 6.71
CA SER A 162 17.26 3.69 5.53
C SER A 162 17.94 5.00 5.12
N LEU A 163 18.98 4.90 4.29
CA LEU A 163 19.57 6.05 3.60
C LEU A 163 18.59 6.54 2.54
N ASN A 164 18.52 7.86 2.33
CA ASN A 164 17.74 8.42 1.23
C ASN A 164 18.46 8.11 -0.10
N PRO A 165 17.87 7.29 -1.00
CA PRO A 165 18.52 6.94 -2.27
C PRO A 165 18.83 8.14 -3.15
N GLU A 166 18.08 9.23 -3.05
CA GLU A 166 18.32 10.44 -3.85
C GLU A 166 19.55 11.23 -3.41
N LYS A 167 20.10 10.92 -2.24
CA LYS A 167 21.24 11.62 -1.63
C LYS A 167 22.40 10.69 -1.31
N ILE A 168 22.33 9.42 -1.73
CA ILE A 168 23.35 8.44 -1.40
C ILE A 168 24.63 8.71 -2.19
N VAL A 169 25.77 8.71 -1.49
CA VAL A 169 27.10 8.77 -2.10
C VAL A 169 27.73 7.38 -2.10
N PHE A 170 28.70 7.16 -2.99
CA PHE A 170 29.33 5.87 -3.20
C PHE A 170 29.95 5.31 -1.90
N GLU A 171 30.64 6.16 -1.14
CA GLU A 171 31.33 5.80 0.09
C GLU A 171 30.36 5.34 1.18
N ASP A 172 29.19 5.98 1.27
CA ASP A 172 28.14 5.61 2.23
C ASP A 172 27.54 4.24 1.88
N LEU A 173 27.34 3.96 0.58
CA LEU A 173 26.86 2.66 0.13
C LEU A 173 27.86 1.56 0.47
N VAL A 174 29.14 1.74 0.12
CA VAL A 174 30.22 0.78 0.41
C VAL A 174 30.27 0.50 1.91
N LYS A 175 30.29 1.56 2.74
CA LYS A 175 30.34 1.42 4.20
C LYS A 175 29.19 0.61 4.81
N GLN A 176 28.02 0.61 4.18
CA GLN A 176 26.86 -0.15 4.67
C GLN A 176 26.86 -1.61 4.20
N LEU A 177 27.46 -1.90 3.04
CA LEU A 177 27.51 -3.24 2.47
C LEU A 177 28.73 -4.01 2.96
N ASP A 178 29.89 -3.35 3.02
CA ASP A 178 31.18 -3.98 3.30
C ASP A 178 31.21 -4.68 4.67
N GLY A 179 31.87 -5.84 4.71
CA GLY A 179 32.03 -6.66 5.91
C GLY A 179 30.77 -7.40 6.39
N SER A 180 29.60 -7.20 5.78
CA SER A 180 28.39 -7.93 6.15
C SER A 180 28.39 -9.37 5.61
N LYS A 181 28.16 -10.35 6.49
CA LYS A 181 28.01 -11.77 6.10
C LYS A 181 26.63 -12.13 5.54
N LYS A 182 25.72 -11.15 5.42
CA LYS A 182 24.35 -11.37 4.93
C LYS A 182 24.29 -11.23 3.41
N GLU A 183 23.29 -11.86 2.82
CA GLU A 183 22.93 -11.72 1.40
C GLU A 183 22.79 -10.24 1.01
N VAL A 184 23.39 -9.86 -0.11
CA VAL A 184 23.41 -8.48 -0.62
C VAL A 184 22.01 -7.90 -0.77
N VAL A 185 21.03 -8.69 -1.23
CA VAL A 185 19.65 -8.22 -1.39
C VAL A 185 19.01 -7.80 -0.05
N ARG A 186 19.32 -8.50 1.04
CA ARG A 186 18.74 -8.17 2.37
C ARG A 186 19.36 -6.90 2.93
N VAL A 187 20.67 -6.73 2.76
CA VAL A 187 21.37 -5.55 3.25
C VAL A 187 20.99 -4.34 2.40
N LEU A 188 21.07 -4.45 1.09
CA LEU A 188 20.75 -3.37 0.16
C LEU A 188 19.29 -2.91 0.29
N SER A 189 18.34 -3.85 0.41
CA SER A 189 16.93 -3.50 0.63
C SER A 189 16.71 -2.71 1.92
N ARG A 190 17.47 -3.01 2.99
CA ARG A 190 17.41 -2.27 4.25
C ARG A 190 18.05 -0.89 4.12
N VAL A 191 19.20 -0.82 3.44
CA VAL A 191 19.97 0.40 3.28
C VAL A 191 19.25 1.42 2.42
N LEU A 192 18.61 0.99 1.33
CA LEU A 192 17.94 1.90 0.39
C LEU A 192 16.47 2.14 0.70
N GLY A 193 15.80 1.22 1.40
CA GLY A 193 14.37 1.37 1.69
C GLY A 193 13.45 1.40 0.44
N ILE A 194 13.94 0.97 -0.72
CA ILE A 194 13.22 1.01 -2.02
C ILE A 194 12.27 -0.18 -2.26
N GLY A 195 12.24 -1.14 -1.34
CA GLY A 195 11.45 -2.36 -1.45
C GLY A 195 12.17 -3.49 -2.22
N GLY A 196 11.73 -4.72 -1.99
CA GLY A 196 12.42 -5.93 -2.47
C GLY A 196 12.49 -6.02 -3.99
N VAL A 197 11.39 -5.75 -4.70
CA VAL A 197 11.33 -5.81 -6.17
C VAL A 197 12.34 -4.85 -6.81
N TYR A 198 12.38 -3.60 -6.36
CA TYR A 198 13.34 -2.62 -6.86
C TYR A 198 14.78 -2.93 -6.44
N THR A 199 14.99 -3.55 -5.28
CA THR A 199 16.32 -4.02 -4.87
C THR A 199 16.81 -5.14 -5.79
N GLU A 200 15.94 -6.10 -6.12
CA GLU A 200 16.26 -7.16 -7.08
C GLU A 200 16.51 -6.61 -8.48
N GLU A 201 15.77 -5.58 -8.91
CA GLU A 201 16.05 -4.88 -10.17
C GLU A 201 17.43 -4.24 -10.18
N VAL A 202 17.82 -3.51 -9.12
CA VAL A 202 19.17 -2.92 -9.02
C VAL A 202 20.25 -3.98 -9.16
N LEU A 203 20.11 -5.11 -8.46
CA LEU A 203 21.07 -6.21 -8.52
C LEU A 203 21.09 -6.88 -9.89
N LYS A 204 19.94 -7.02 -10.54
CA LYS A 204 19.84 -7.55 -11.89
C LYS A 204 20.54 -6.64 -12.90
N ILE A 205 20.34 -5.32 -12.82
CA ILE A 205 21.03 -4.32 -13.66
C ILE A 205 22.54 -4.35 -13.41
N ALA A 206 22.95 -4.45 -12.14
CA ALA A 206 24.36 -4.53 -11.75
C ALA A 206 25.03 -5.86 -12.15
N GLY A 207 24.25 -6.89 -12.51
CA GLY A 207 24.76 -8.23 -12.77
C GLY A 207 25.30 -8.93 -11.51
N VAL A 208 24.76 -8.60 -10.33
CA VAL A 208 25.16 -9.17 -9.05
C VAL A 208 24.11 -10.16 -8.55
N GLU A 209 24.54 -11.37 -8.18
CA GLU A 209 23.62 -12.39 -7.67
C GLU A 209 23.05 -11.99 -6.31
N LYS A 210 21.72 -12.04 -6.17
CA LYS A 210 21.01 -11.53 -4.98
C LYS A 210 21.36 -12.25 -3.67
N THR A 211 21.76 -13.52 -3.77
CA THR A 211 22.12 -14.40 -2.66
C THR A 211 23.60 -14.33 -2.28
N LEU A 212 24.42 -13.60 -3.05
CA LEU A 212 25.84 -13.41 -2.74
C LEU A 212 26.00 -12.70 -1.39
N ALA A 213 26.96 -13.13 -0.56
CA ALA A 213 27.23 -12.42 0.69
C ALA A 213 27.92 -11.08 0.41
N CYS A 214 27.64 -10.05 1.19
CA CYS A 214 28.27 -8.75 0.95
C CYS A 214 29.80 -8.79 1.14
N SER A 215 30.31 -9.71 1.97
CA SER A 215 31.73 -9.97 2.15
C SER A 215 32.43 -10.55 0.92
N GLU A 216 31.69 -11.01 -0.09
CA GLU A 216 32.23 -11.54 -1.35
C GLU A 216 32.22 -10.48 -2.46
N LEU A 217 31.66 -9.29 -2.21
CA LEU A 217 31.66 -8.19 -3.16
C LEU A 217 33.05 -7.55 -3.25
N ASN A 218 33.45 -7.20 -4.47
CA ASN A 218 34.65 -6.39 -4.71
C ASN A 218 34.27 -4.94 -5.07
N GLU A 219 35.30 -4.10 -5.24
CA GLU A 219 35.13 -2.68 -5.58
C GLU A 219 34.36 -2.46 -6.90
N VAL A 220 34.54 -3.34 -7.88
CA VAL A 220 33.80 -3.29 -9.15
C VAL A 220 32.32 -3.56 -8.92
N ASP A 221 31.97 -4.53 -8.07
CA ASP A 221 30.57 -4.83 -7.75
C ASP A 221 29.90 -3.66 -7.02
N PHE A 222 30.58 -3.05 -6.05
CA PHE A 222 30.06 -1.85 -5.39
C PHE A 222 29.78 -0.73 -6.38
N LYS A 223 30.70 -0.49 -7.33
CA LYS A 223 30.53 0.53 -8.36
C LYS A 223 29.34 0.24 -9.26
N LYS A 224 29.20 -1.00 -9.73
CA LYS A 224 28.04 -1.42 -10.54
C LYS A 224 26.72 -1.28 -9.79
N ILE A 225 26.67 -1.64 -8.50
CA ILE A 225 25.47 -1.46 -7.68
C ILE A 225 25.13 0.03 -7.55
N TYR A 226 26.12 0.88 -7.27
CA TYR A 226 25.91 2.32 -7.18
C TYR A 226 25.38 2.92 -8.48
N GLU A 227 26.01 2.59 -9.62
CA GLU A 227 25.57 3.00 -10.95
C GLU A 227 24.14 2.51 -11.27
N ALA A 228 23.80 1.28 -10.89
CA ALA A 228 22.46 0.72 -11.06
C ALA A 228 21.40 1.44 -10.20
N VAL A 229 21.74 1.85 -8.97
CA VAL A 229 20.85 2.67 -8.12
C VAL A 229 20.59 4.02 -8.77
N THR A 230 21.65 4.70 -9.23
CA THR A 230 21.52 6.00 -9.91
C THR A 230 20.67 5.87 -11.18
N TYR A 231 20.95 4.87 -12.01
CA TYR A 231 20.18 4.60 -13.21
C TYR A 231 18.69 4.34 -12.91
N LEU A 232 18.37 3.59 -11.86
CA LEU A 232 16.98 3.36 -11.45
C LEU A 232 16.26 4.67 -11.07
N LEU A 233 16.95 5.56 -10.33
CA LEU A 233 16.41 6.85 -9.92
C LEU A 233 16.24 7.82 -11.10
N GLU A 234 17.10 7.73 -12.11
CA GLU A 234 16.94 8.47 -13.36
C GLU A 234 15.77 7.94 -14.18
N LYS A 235 15.65 6.61 -14.31
CA LYS A 235 14.57 5.93 -15.03
C LYS A 235 13.19 6.28 -14.47
N ARG A 236 13.09 6.48 -13.15
CA ARG A 236 11.90 7.01 -12.46
C ARG A 236 11.41 8.35 -13.00
N ASN A 237 12.26 9.15 -13.64
CA ASN A 237 11.84 10.41 -14.27
C ASN A 237 11.19 10.19 -15.65
N ASN A 238 11.44 9.05 -16.29
CA ASN A 238 10.84 8.63 -17.55
C ASN A 238 9.71 7.63 -17.28
N VAL A 239 8.58 8.17 -16.84
CA VAL A 239 7.42 7.38 -16.40
C VAL A 239 6.77 6.67 -17.60
N GLN A 240 6.63 5.35 -17.49
CA GLN A 240 5.97 4.48 -18.47
C GLN A 240 5.10 3.46 -17.72
N PRO A 241 3.93 3.88 -17.20
CA PRO A 241 3.14 3.09 -16.28
C PRO A 241 2.68 1.78 -16.90
N CYS A 242 2.77 0.69 -16.14
CA CYS A 242 2.39 -0.63 -16.64
C CYS A 242 1.93 -1.59 -15.55
N ILE A 243 1.13 -2.58 -15.95
CA ILE A 243 0.79 -3.75 -15.14
C ILE A 243 1.46 -4.97 -15.76
N VAL A 244 2.09 -5.77 -14.90
CA VAL A 244 2.71 -7.05 -15.27
C VAL A 244 1.75 -8.18 -14.94
N PHE A 245 1.63 -9.15 -15.85
CA PHE A 245 0.76 -10.31 -15.73
C PHE A 245 1.56 -11.61 -15.72
N SER A 246 1.09 -12.58 -14.94
CA SER A 246 1.60 -13.96 -14.95
C SER A 246 1.21 -14.70 -16.24
N SER A 247 1.75 -15.90 -16.42
CA SER A 247 1.34 -16.81 -17.50
C SER A 247 -0.14 -17.22 -17.46
N LEU A 248 -0.78 -17.08 -16.29
CA LEU A 248 -2.22 -17.34 -16.10
C LEU A 248 -3.08 -16.07 -16.27
N ASP A 249 -2.52 -15.01 -16.85
CA ASP A 249 -3.17 -13.69 -17.04
C ASP A 249 -3.62 -13.01 -15.74
N GLU A 250 -3.02 -13.38 -14.61
CA GLU A 250 -3.26 -12.74 -13.32
C GLU A 250 -2.30 -11.56 -13.12
N PRO A 251 -2.78 -10.37 -12.69
CA PRO A 251 -1.91 -9.22 -12.41
C PRO A 251 -1.00 -9.51 -11.21
N ILE A 252 0.31 -9.36 -11.39
CA ILE A 252 1.32 -9.65 -10.35
C ILE A 252 1.99 -8.39 -9.80
N ASP A 253 2.18 -7.36 -10.60
CA ASP A 253 2.79 -6.11 -10.17
C ASP A 253 2.24 -4.94 -10.99
N VAL A 254 2.32 -3.76 -10.39
CA VAL A 254 2.00 -2.48 -11.01
C VAL A 254 3.17 -1.54 -10.76
N LEU A 255 3.65 -0.94 -11.84
CA LEU A 255 4.92 -0.25 -11.87
C LEU A 255 4.79 1.09 -12.60
N PRO A 256 5.51 2.13 -12.14
CA PRO A 256 5.57 3.40 -12.83
C PRO A 256 6.43 3.33 -14.10
N PHE A 257 7.29 2.32 -14.25
CA PHE A 257 8.09 2.04 -15.43
C PHE A 257 8.46 0.55 -15.47
N PRO A 258 8.69 -0.06 -16.65
CA PRO A 258 8.98 -1.49 -16.77
C PRO A 258 10.36 -1.82 -16.17
N LEU A 259 10.48 -2.99 -15.53
CA LEU A 259 11.72 -3.50 -14.91
C LEU A 259 12.27 -4.70 -15.69
N GLN A 260 13.59 -4.84 -15.77
CA GLN A 260 14.27 -6.00 -16.37
C GLN A 260 13.91 -7.31 -15.66
N LEU A 261 13.57 -7.24 -14.37
CA LEU A 261 13.07 -8.39 -13.61
C LEU A 261 11.87 -9.08 -14.26
N TYR A 262 11.07 -8.34 -15.03
CA TYR A 262 9.85 -8.82 -15.70
C TYR A 262 10.03 -9.06 -17.20
N GLU A 263 11.26 -9.21 -17.69
CA GLU A 263 11.51 -9.67 -19.06
C GLU A 263 10.81 -11.01 -19.34
N GLY A 264 10.12 -11.09 -20.48
CA GLY A 264 9.35 -12.26 -20.89
C GLY A 264 7.94 -12.36 -20.26
N PHE A 265 7.58 -11.46 -19.34
CA PHE A 265 6.20 -11.38 -18.83
C PHE A 265 5.32 -10.55 -19.78
N LYS A 266 4.01 -10.79 -19.73
CA LYS A 266 3.03 -9.95 -20.41
C LYS A 266 2.92 -8.61 -19.67
N ILE A 267 3.06 -7.51 -20.39
CA ILE A 267 3.01 -6.15 -19.85
C ILE A 267 1.95 -5.35 -20.61
N ASN A 268 1.02 -4.74 -19.88
CA ASN A 268 0.08 -3.78 -20.45
C ASN A 268 0.44 -2.37 -19.97
N TYR A 269 0.55 -1.43 -20.89
CA TYR A 269 0.89 -0.03 -20.60
C TYR A 269 -0.36 0.83 -20.40
N TYR A 270 -0.23 1.85 -19.56
CA TYR A 270 -1.29 2.79 -19.22
C TYR A 270 -0.82 4.24 -19.41
N PRO A 271 -1.72 5.18 -19.72
CA PRO A 271 -1.40 6.59 -19.87
C PRO A 271 -0.80 7.23 -18.61
N THR A 272 -1.30 6.86 -17.43
CA THR A 272 -0.90 7.44 -16.14
C THR A 272 -0.67 6.37 -15.08
N PHE A 273 0.14 6.67 -14.06
CA PHE A 273 0.36 5.71 -12.99
C PHE A 273 -0.88 5.57 -12.10
N ASN A 274 -1.67 6.62 -11.94
CA ASN A 274 -2.97 6.49 -11.29
C ASN A 274 -3.90 5.51 -12.00
N GLU A 275 -3.97 5.52 -13.35
CA GLU A 275 -4.79 4.56 -14.10
C GLU A 275 -4.29 3.12 -13.97
N ALA A 276 -2.97 2.90 -14.05
CA ALA A 276 -2.39 1.58 -13.83
C ALA A 276 -2.69 1.07 -12.41
N LEU A 277 -2.58 1.94 -11.41
CA LEU A 277 -2.93 1.62 -10.03
C LEU A 277 -4.41 1.30 -9.91
N ASP A 278 -5.31 2.14 -10.43
CA ASP A 278 -6.76 1.93 -10.34
C ASP A 278 -7.19 0.57 -10.91
N GLU A 279 -6.68 0.23 -12.09
CA GLU A 279 -6.98 -1.03 -12.76
C GLU A 279 -6.42 -2.23 -11.98
N TYR A 280 -5.15 -2.17 -11.57
CA TYR A 280 -4.50 -3.25 -10.83
C TYR A 280 -5.25 -3.55 -9.53
N PHE A 281 -5.44 -2.52 -8.72
CA PHE A 281 -5.94 -2.63 -7.37
C PHE A 281 -7.44 -2.94 -7.31
N THR A 282 -8.21 -2.54 -8.33
CA THR A 282 -9.61 -2.96 -8.49
C THR A 282 -9.69 -4.46 -8.76
N ARG A 283 -8.89 -4.99 -9.70
CA ARG A 283 -8.85 -6.45 -9.96
C ARG A 283 -8.47 -7.24 -8.72
N ILE A 284 -7.48 -6.77 -7.96
CA ILE A 284 -7.07 -7.43 -6.72
C ILE A 284 -8.20 -7.45 -5.69
N VAL A 285 -8.86 -6.32 -5.43
CA VAL A 285 -9.95 -6.25 -4.45
C VAL A 285 -11.11 -7.17 -4.83
N VAL A 286 -11.53 -7.16 -6.11
CA VAL A 286 -12.61 -8.04 -6.59
C VAL A 286 -12.25 -9.51 -6.35
N LYS A 287 -11.01 -9.91 -6.65
CA LYS A 287 -10.54 -11.28 -6.42
C LYS A 287 -10.49 -11.64 -4.94
N GLU A 288 -10.03 -10.72 -4.09
CA GLU A 288 -10.01 -10.88 -2.63
C GLU A 288 -11.43 -11.06 -2.07
N GLU A 289 -12.39 -10.25 -2.51
CA GLU A 289 -13.79 -10.35 -2.09
C GLU A 289 -14.44 -11.67 -2.51
N VAL A 290 -14.20 -12.13 -3.75
CA VAL A 290 -14.69 -13.43 -4.24
C VAL A 290 -14.13 -14.57 -3.39
N LYS A 291 -12.80 -14.56 -3.16
CA LYS A 291 -12.14 -15.60 -2.37
C LYS A 291 -12.64 -15.64 -0.92
N GLN A 292 -12.79 -14.48 -0.28
CA GLN A 292 -13.35 -14.40 1.08
C GLN A 292 -14.78 -14.94 1.14
N ARG A 293 -15.59 -14.65 0.11
CA ARG A 293 -16.97 -15.16 0.03
C ARG A 293 -17.01 -16.67 -0.14
N GLU A 294 -16.14 -17.23 -0.99
CA GLU A 294 -16.00 -18.68 -1.19
C GLU A 294 -15.58 -19.38 0.11
N GLU A 295 -14.58 -18.86 0.81
CA GLU A 295 -14.11 -19.39 2.10
C GLU A 295 -15.23 -19.39 3.15
N LYS A 296 -16.00 -18.29 3.24
CA LYS A 296 -17.14 -18.20 4.15
C LYS A 296 -18.23 -19.22 3.83
N ILE A 297 -18.54 -19.42 2.55
CA ILE A 297 -19.52 -20.42 2.11
C ILE A 297 -19.02 -21.84 2.42
N LYS A 298 -17.72 -22.10 2.19
CA LYS A 298 -17.10 -23.39 2.55
C LYS A 298 -17.24 -23.70 4.03
N PHE A 299 -16.92 -22.72 4.89
CA PHE A 299 -17.07 -22.89 6.34
C PHE A 299 -18.52 -23.20 6.73
N GLN A 300 -19.49 -22.47 6.16
CA GLN A 300 -20.92 -22.73 6.40
C GLN A 300 -21.36 -24.12 5.89
N LEU A 301 -20.84 -24.58 4.75
CA LEU A 301 -21.11 -25.91 4.22
C LEU A 301 -20.56 -27.00 5.14
N GLU A 302 -19.34 -26.84 5.66
CA GLU A 302 -18.73 -27.77 6.62
C GLU A 302 -19.54 -27.84 7.92
N GLU A 303 -19.98 -26.69 8.43
CA GLU A 303 -20.85 -26.63 9.62
C GLU A 303 -22.19 -27.34 9.39
N GLN A 304 -22.85 -27.09 8.25
CA GLN A 304 -24.11 -27.75 7.90
C GLN A 304 -23.95 -29.26 7.72
N LYS A 305 -22.85 -29.72 7.11
CA LYS A 305 -22.54 -31.15 7.00
C LYS A 305 -22.40 -31.81 8.37
N ARG A 306 -21.67 -31.16 9.30
CA ARG A 306 -21.53 -31.68 10.66
C ARG A 306 -22.88 -31.81 11.38
N ILE A 307 -23.74 -30.79 11.26
CA ILE A 307 -25.09 -30.81 11.85
C ILE A 307 -25.93 -31.94 11.23
N LEU A 308 -25.84 -32.16 9.91
CA LEU A 308 -26.54 -33.24 9.23
C LEU A 308 -26.10 -34.61 9.73
N ASP A 309 -24.79 -34.83 9.89
CA ASP A 309 -24.24 -36.09 10.41
C ASP A 309 -24.74 -36.37 11.83
N GLU A 310 -24.78 -35.34 12.70
CA GLU A 310 -25.36 -35.46 14.05
C GLU A 310 -26.85 -35.82 14.02
N GLN A 311 -27.63 -35.19 13.13
CA GLN A 311 -29.05 -35.50 12.96
C GLN A 311 -29.29 -36.93 12.45
N LEU A 312 -28.46 -37.41 11.51
CA LEU A 312 -28.54 -38.77 10.99
C LEU A 312 -28.23 -39.81 12.06
N ASN A 313 -27.23 -39.55 12.92
CA ASN A 313 -26.92 -40.44 14.04
C ASN A 313 -28.07 -40.48 15.05
N LYS A 314 -28.64 -39.32 15.39
CA LYS A 314 -29.81 -39.24 16.28
C LYS A 314 -31.04 -39.94 15.70
N LEU A 315 -31.25 -39.86 14.39
CA LEU A 315 -32.34 -40.58 13.72
C LEU A 315 -32.17 -42.09 13.89
N LYS A 316 -30.97 -42.64 13.67
CA LYS A 316 -30.67 -44.06 13.89
C LYS A 316 -30.93 -44.49 15.33
N GLU A 317 -30.51 -43.69 16.31
CA GLU A 317 -30.78 -43.97 17.72
C GLU A 317 -32.29 -44.04 18.02
N LEU A 318 -33.08 -43.13 17.44
CA LEU A 318 -34.54 -43.13 17.60
C LEU A 318 -35.20 -44.35 16.91
N GLU A 319 -34.73 -44.75 15.73
CA GLU A 319 -35.19 -45.95 15.03
C GLU A 319 -34.89 -47.22 15.84
N GLU A 320 -33.71 -47.33 16.46
CA GLU A 320 -33.36 -48.43 17.35
C GLU A 320 -34.27 -48.50 18.59
N ILE A 321 -34.59 -47.34 19.17
CA ILE A 321 -35.52 -47.25 20.32
C ILE A 321 -36.93 -47.67 19.91
N GLU A 322 -37.43 -47.19 18.76
CA GLU A 322 -38.74 -47.58 18.23
C GLU A 322 -38.82 -49.09 18.01
N HIS A 323 -37.80 -49.68 17.39
CA HIS A 323 -37.77 -51.11 17.12
C HIS A 323 -37.78 -51.95 18.41
N LYS A 324 -36.99 -51.56 19.42
CA LYS A 324 -37.00 -52.22 20.74
C LYS A 324 -38.38 -52.14 21.40
N ASN A 325 -39.04 -51.00 21.34
CA ASN A 325 -40.36 -50.83 21.94
C ASN A 325 -41.44 -51.69 21.25
N LYS A 326 -41.36 -51.88 19.93
CA LYS A 326 -42.27 -52.79 19.19
C LYS A 326 -42.09 -54.28 19.51
N LEU A 327 -40.92 -54.68 20.03
CA LEU A 327 -40.65 -56.07 20.41
C LEU A 327 -41.12 -56.42 21.83
N ILE A 328 -41.41 -55.41 22.66
CA ILE A 328 -41.78 -55.56 24.07
C ILE A 328 -43.30 -55.44 24.29
N GLY A 329 -44.03 -54.81 23.37
CA GLY A 329 -45.50 -54.69 23.39
C GLY A 329 -46.20 -55.72 22.52
#